data_AF-A0A7W2TKX2-F1
#
_entry.id   AF-A0A7W2TKX2-F1
#
_cell.length_a   1.000
_cell.length_b   1.000
_cell.length_c   1.000
_cell.angle_alpha   90.00
_cell.angle_beta   90.00
_cell.angle_gamma   90.00
#
_symmetry.space_group_name_H-M   'P 1'
#
loop_
_entity.id
_entity.type
_entity.pdbx_description
1 polymer ?
#
loop_
_entity_poly.entity_id
_entity_poly.type
_entity_poly.pdbx_seq_one_letter_code
_entity_poly.pdbx_strand_id
1 'polypeptide(L)'
;MSQPFTYSTTYELDKAQYGAGDTESSTLTISVTPVSDLTDDNESVTTAEDTPVSGNVLDNAATADGPLTVTSFTVDGNTYNAGDTVTLAEGELTLNADGSYTFTPNDNFNGAVPVITYT
;
A
#
# COMPACT_ATOMS: atom_id res chain seq x y z
N MET A 1 5.69 6.89 -2.37
CA MET A 1 6.58 6.44 -3.47
C MET A 1 7.70 7.44 -3.68
N SER A 2 8.79 7.29 -2.95
CA SER A 2 10.06 7.91 -3.37
C SER A 2 10.59 7.17 -4.61
N GLN A 3 10.62 7.84 -5.76
CA GLN A 3 11.19 7.29 -6.99
C GLN A 3 12.69 7.05 -6.81
N PRO A 4 13.28 5.98 -7.38
CA PRO A 4 14.73 5.80 -7.36
C PRO A 4 15.41 6.94 -8.14
N PHE A 5 16.40 7.59 -7.52
CA PHE A 5 17.24 8.56 -8.20
C PHE A 5 18.54 7.91 -8.65
N THR A 6 18.92 8.15 -9.90
CA THR A 6 20.23 7.79 -10.43
C THR A 6 21.04 9.06 -10.65
N TYR A 7 22.22 9.13 -10.04
CA TYR A 7 23.20 10.18 -10.35
C TYR A 7 24.30 9.58 -11.22
N SER A 8 24.60 10.24 -12.33
CA SER A 8 25.75 9.93 -13.19
C SER A 8 26.67 11.13 -13.22
N THR A 9 27.96 10.89 -13.03
CA THR A 9 28.99 11.90 -13.25
C THR A 9 30.10 11.29 -14.09
N THR A 10 30.58 12.05 -15.06
CA THR A 10 31.68 11.66 -15.95
C THR A 10 32.90 12.49 -15.58
N TYR A 11 34.04 11.82 -15.40
CA TYR A 11 35.33 12.49 -15.26
C TYR A 11 36.22 12.13 -16.45
N GLU A 12 36.93 13.13 -16.98
CA GLU A 12 37.98 12.94 -17.98
C GLU A 12 39.34 13.00 -17.27
N LEU A 13 40.19 11.99 -17.50
CA LEU A 13 41.58 12.01 -17.03
C LEU A 13 42.48 12.39 -18.20
N ASP A 14 43.21 13.50 -18.07
CA ASP A 14 44.21 13.95 -19.06
C ASP A 14 45.62 13.60 -18.58
N LYS A 15 46.41 12.93 -19.43
CA LYS A 15 47.85 12.78 -19.22
C LYS A 15 48.59 13.90 -19.94
N ALA A 16 48.77 15.02 -19.23
CA ALA A 16 49.64 16.09 -19.68
C ALA A 16 51.13 15.74 -19.45
N GLN A 17 51.72 14.84 -20.26
CA GLN A 17 53.11 14.96 -20.71
C GLN A 17 53.47 13.89 -21.76
N TYR A 18 54.03 14.35 -22.89
CA TYR A 18 54.59 13.59 -24.02
C TYR A 18 53.60 13.06 -25.09
N GLY A 19 52.78 13.96 -25.65
CA GLY A 19 52.60 14.00 -27.12
C GLY A 19 51.68 12.98 -27.81
N ALA A 20 50.83 12.25 -27.10
CA ALA A 20 49.81 11.39 -27.74
C ALA A 20 48.35 11.80 -27.51
N GLY A 21 48.05 12.73 -26.58
CA GLY A 21 46.69 13.27 -26.41
C GLY A 21 45.62 12.21 -26.10
N ASP A 22 45.99 11.09 -25.50
CA ASP A 22 45.06 10.04 -25.12
C ASP A 22 44.19 10.52 -23.94
N THR A 23 42.91 10.76 -24.21
CA THR A 23 41.90 10.99 -23.17
C THR A 23 41.17 9.69 -22.88
N GLU A 24 41.00 9.37 -21.60
CA GLU A 24 40.20 8.24 -21.14
C GLU A 24 39.06 8.75 -20.25
N SER A 25 37.83 8.36 -20.58
CA SER A 25 36.65 8.70 -19.78
C SER A 25 36.27 7.53 -18.89
N SER A 26 35.95 7.82 -17.63
CA SER A 26 35.39 6.86 -16.68
C SER A 26 34.07 7.39 -16.13
N THR A 27 33.10 6.48 -15.95
CA THR A 27 31.77 6.80 -15.43
C THR A 27 31.60 6.23 -14.03
N LEU A 28 31.18 7.06 -13.08
CA LEU A 28 30.68 6.60 -11.78
C LEU A 28 29.16 6.58 -11.81
N THR A 29 28.57 5.40 -11.58
CA THR A 29 27.13 5.23 -11.42
C THR A 29 26.81 4.92 -9.97
N ILE A 30 25.95 5.73 -9.35
CA ILE A 30 25.42 5.49 -8.01
C ILE A 30 23.90 5.28 -8.13
N SER A 31 23.44 4.15 -7.60
CA SER A 31 22.02 3.80 -7.52
C SER A 31 21.59 3.75 -6.06
N VAL A 32 20.49 4.42 -5.74
CA VAL A 32 19.83 4.32 -4.44
C VAL A 32 18.47 3.66 -4.66
N THR A 33 18.27 2.51 -4.03
CA THR A 33 16.99 1.77 -4.08
C THR A 33 16.13 2.14 -2.89
N PRO A 34 14.83 2.44 -3.07
CA PRO A 34 13.91 2.61 -1.95
C PRO A 34 13.81 1.31 -1.15
N VAL A 35 13.60 1.44 0.17
CA VAL A 35 13.32 0.33 1.06
C VAL A 35 11.84 0.38 1.40
N SER A 36 11.14 -0.75 1.30
CA SER A 36 9.75 -0.84 1.72
C SER A 36 9.64 -0.57 3.22
N ASP A 37 8.79 0.36 3.59
CA ASP A 37 8.59 0.83 4.97
C ASP A 37 7.12 0.78 5.42
N LEU A 38 6.24 0.20 4.59
CA LEU A 38 4.86 -0.06 4.95
C LEU A 38 4.78 -1.18 5.98
N THR A 39 4.14 -0.88 7.11
CA THR A 39 3.73 -1.85 8.12
C THR A 39 2.23 -1.77 8.31
N ASP A 40 1.60 -2.93 8.48
CA ASP A 40 0.16 -3.04 8.67
C ASP A 40 -0.13 -4.32 9.48
N ASP A 41 -1.04 -4.22 10.45
CA ASP A 41 -1.44 -5.33 11.32
C ASP A 41 -2.87 -5.77 10.96
N ASN A 42 -3.27 -6.99 11.32
CA ASN A 42 -4.63 -7.45 11.01
C ASN A 42 -5.68 -6.88 11.98
N GLU A 43 -6.88 -6.61 11.48
CA GLU A 43 -8.05 -6.29 12.30
C GLU A 43 -8.77 -7.56 12.80
N SER A 44 -9.30 -7.50 14.01
CA SER A 44 -10.24 -8.48 14.53
C SER A 44 -11.28 -7.81 15.39
N VAL A 45 -12.55 -7.92 14.99
CA VAL A 45 -13.66 -7.26 15.67
C VAL A 45 -14.81 -8.24 15.86
N THR A 46 -15.47 -8.15 17.02
CA THR A 46 -16.70 -8.89 17.33
C THR A 46 -17.77 -7.89 17.72
N THR A 47 -19.01 -8.13 17.29
CA THR A 47 -20.19 -7.34 17.68
C THR A 47 -21.31 -8.29 18.10
N ALA A 48 -22.32 -7.76 18.77
CA ALA A 48 -23.56 -8.50 19.00
C ALA A 48 -24.33 -8.65 17.68
N GLU A 49 -25.22 -9.65 17.59
CA GLU A 49 -26.17 -9.72 16.48
C GLU A 49 -26.96 -8.40 16.38
N ASP A 50 -27.43 -8.10 15.17
CA ASP A 50 -28.22 -6.89 14.86
C ASP A 50 -27.55 -5.55 15.19
N THR A 51 -26.24 -5.57 15.47
CA THR A 51 -25.48 -4.39 15.89
C THR A 51 -24.45 -4.06 14.81
N PRO A 52 -24.65 -2.97 14.05
CA PRO A 52 -23.67 -2.50 13.10
C PRO A 52 -22.32 -2.21 13.78
N VAL A 53 -21.24 -2.46 13.05
CA VAL A 53 -19.88 -2.20 13.51
C VAL A 53 -19.15 -1.31 12.52
N SER A 54 -18.32 -0.40 13.04
CA SER A 54 -17.49 0.50 12.25
C SER A 54 -16.09 0.62 12.85
N GLY A 55 -15.14 1.03 12.01
CA GLY A 55 -13.74 1.22 12.37
C GLY A 55 -12.94 1.78 11.19
N ASN A 56 -11.62 1.72 11.29
CA ASN A 56 -10.73 2.08 10.19
C ASN A 56 -9.58 1.05 10.09
N VAL A 57 -9.42 0.44 8.91
CA VAL A 57 -8.37 -0.57 8.63
C VAL A 57 -6.96 0.03 8.49
N LEU A 58 -6.83 1.35 8.54
CA LEU A 58 -5.54 2.05 8.45
C LEU A 58 -5.06 2.59 9.80
N ASP A 59 -5.81 2.38 10.90
CA ASP A 59 -5.46 2.92 12.23
C ASP A 59 -4.16 2.33 12.81
N ASN A 60 -3.81 1.11 12.39
CA ASN A 60 -2.59 0.37 12.74
C ASN A 60 -1.55 0.34 11.60
N ALA A 61 -1.84 0.99 10.47
CA ALA A 61 -0.97 1.03 9.31
C ALA A 61 -0.05 2.26 9.34
N ALA A 62 1.19 2.11 8.88
CA ALA A 62 2.17 3.20 8.88
C ALA A 62 3.18 3.08 7.73
N THR A 63 3.62 4.24 7.23
CA THR A 63 4.70 4.38 6.24
C THR A 63 5.30 5.79 6.36
N ALA A 64 6.57 5.99 5.99
CA ALA A 64 7.16 7.33 5.87
C ALA A 64 6.89 7.99 4.51
N ASP A 65 6.28 7.25 3.57
CA ASP A 65 6.12 7.65 2.17
C ASP A 65 4.89 8.55 1.89
N GLY A 66 4.09 8.87 2.90
CA GLY A 66 2.93 9.77 2.80
C GLY A 66 1.64 9.20 3.42
N PRO A 67 0.48 9.78 3.08
CA PRO A 67 -0.81 9.28 3.55
C PRO A 67 -1.14 7.93 2.91
N LEU A 68 -1.81 7.07 3.69
CA LEU A 68 -2.32 5.77 3.24
C LEU A 68 -3.75 5.90 2.73
N THR A 69 -4.10 5.06 1.76
CA THR A 69 -5.45 4.96 1.19
C THR A 69 -5.72 3.52 0.79
N VAL A 70 -6.96 3.06 0.97
CA VAL A 70 -7.43 1.80 0.38
C VAL A 70 -7.83 2.06 -1.07
N THR A 71 -7.38 1.18 -1.98
CA THR A 71 -7.69 1.25 -3.41
C THR A 71 -8.74 0.21 -3.79
N SER A 72 -8.64 -0.99 -3.23
CA SER A 72 -9.58 -2.08 -3.48
C SER A 72 -9.63 -3.03 -2.30
N PHE A 73 -10.70 -3.82 -2.23
CA PHE A 73 -10.84 -4.89 -1.26
C PHE A 73 -11.46 -6.13 -1.89
N THR A 74 -11.19 -7.28 -1.27
CA THR A 74 -11.70 -8.58 -1.73
C THR A 74 -12.48 -9.23 -0.61
N VAL A 75 -13.67 -9.75 -0.95
CA VAL A 75 -14.53 -10.55 -0.06
C VAL A 75 -15.13 -11.70 -0.88
N ASP A 76 -15.13 -12.92 -0.33
CA ASP A 76 -15.53 -14.15 -1.03
C ASP A 76 -14.86 -14.36 -2.39
N GLY A 77 -13.60 -13.91 -2.52
CA GLY A 77 -12.83 -14.03 -3.76
C GLY A 77 -13.23 -13.04 -4.88
N ASN A 78 -14.14 -12.11 -4.61
CA ASN A 78 -14.52 -11.03 -5.53
C ASN A 78 -13.85 -9.72 -5.13
N THR A 79 -13.30 -8.98 -6.09
CA THR A 79 -12.64 -7.68 -5.86
C THR A 79 -13.59 -6.53 -6.15
N TYR A 80 -13.59 -5.55 -5.25
CA TYR A 80 -14.41 -4.33 -5.27
C TYR A 80 -13.52 -3.11 -5.11
N ASN A 81 -13.96 -1.96 -5.61
CA ASN A 81 -13.23 -0.71 -5.41
C ASN A 81 -13.52 -0.17 -4.02
N ALA A 82 -12.56 0.54 -3.43
CA ALA A 82 -12.83 1.29 -2.21
C ALA A 82 -13.99 2.29 -2.43
N GLY A 83 -14.93 2.34 -1.49
CA GLY A 83 -16.17 3.10 -1.56
C GLY A 83 -17.37 2.29 -2.09
N ASP A 84 -17.16 1.09 -2.63
CA ASP A 84 -18.26 0.20 -3.01
C ASP A 84 -18.95 -0.35 -1.75
N THR A 85 -20.27 -0.51 -1.85
CA THR A 85 -21.08 -1.26 -0.88
C THR A 85 -21.35 -2.66 -1.43
N VAL A 86 -21.05 -3.68 -0.63
CA VAL A 86 -21.20 -5.10 -0.97
C VAL A 86 -22.27 -5.74 -0.10
N THR A 87 -23.29 -6.29 -0.74
CA THR A 87 -24.29 -7.15 -0.09
C THR A 87 -23.76 -8.57 -0.03
N LEU A 88 -23.61 -9.09 1.19
CA LEU A 88 -23.19 -10.46 1.51
C LEU A 88 -24.38 -11.25 2.05
N ALA A 89 -24.21 -12.56 2.23
CA ALA A 89 -25.23 -13.38 2.89
C ALA A 89 -25.36 -13.03 4.39
N GLU A 90 -24.29 -12.50 4.99
CA GLU A 90 -24.15 -12.18 6.40
C GLU A 90 -24.58 -10.74 6.74
N GLY A 91 -24.61 -9.84 5.76
CA GLY A 91 -24.89 -8.42 5.96
C GLY A 91 -24.43 -7.53 4.82
N GLU A 92 -24.33 -6.23 5.07
CA GLU A 92 -23.86 -5.24 4.12
C GLU A 92 -22.54 -4.62 4.60
N LEU A 93 -21.52 -4.61 3.73
CA LEU A 93 -20.19 -4.06 3.98
C LEU A 93 -19.93 -2.86 3.08
N THR A 94 -19.42 -1.77 3.66
CA THR A 94 -18.76 -0.68 2.92
C THR A 94 -17.36 -0.50 3.48
N LEU A 95 -16.35 -0.38 2.60
CA LEU A 95 -14.99 0.00 2.96
C LEU A 95 -14.53 1.14 2.04
N ASN A 96 -14.27 2.30 2.63
CA ASN A 96 -13.95 3.53 1.91
C ASN A 96 -12.44 3.69 1.65
N ALA A 97 -12.09 4.60 0.75
CA ALA A 97 -10.68 4.86 0.39
C ALA A 97 -9.85 5.44 1.54
N ASP A 98 -10.48 6.06 2.54
CA ASP A 98 -9.82 6.54 3.77
C ASP A 98 -9.65 5.45 4.84
N GLY A 99 -9.99 4.20 4.50
CA GLY A 99 -9.91 3.04 5.38
C GLY A 99 -11.11 2.87 6.31
N SER A 100 -12.01 3.86 6.40
CA SER A 100 -13.22 3.73 7.21
C SER A 100 -14.13 2.64 6.65
N TYR A 101 -14.65 1.79 7.53
CA TYR A 101 -15.60 0.75 7.15
C TYR A 101 -16.84 0.73 8.03
N THR A 102 -17.91 0.17 7.48
CA THR A 102 -19.13 -0.19 8.20
C THR A 102 -19.58 -1.57 7.76
N PHE A 103 -19.92 -2.43 8.71
CA PHE A 103 -20.61 -3.68 8.46
C PHE A 103 -21.92 -3.72 9.25
N THR A 104 -23.03 -3.93 8.54
CA THR A 104 -24.37 -4.09 9.13
C THR A 104 -24.80 -5.55 8.96
N PRO A 105 -24.84 -6.35 10.03
CA PRO A 105 -25.34 -7.72 9.95
C PRO A 105 -26.79 -7.77 9.45
N ASN A 106 -27.14 -8.83 8.72
CA ASN A 106 -28.55 -9.14 8.44
C ASN A 106 -29.27 -9.51 9.76
N ASP A 107 -30.59 -9.28 9.80
CA ASP A 107 -31.41 -9.56 10.99
C ASP A 107 -31.20 -11.00 11.51
N ASN A 108 -30.88 -11.12 12.80
CA ASN A 108 -30.61 -12.35 13.54
C ASN A 108 -29.41 -13.17 13.01
N PHE A 109 -28.52 -12.57 12.22
CA PHE A 109 -27.30 -13.24 11.78
C PHE A 109 -26.35 -13.44 12.97
N ASN A 110 -25.89 -14.68 13.12
CA ASN A 110 -24.79 -15.06 13.99
C ASN A 110 -23.87 -16.02 13.25
N GLY A 111 -22.56 -15.81 13.38
CA GLY A 111 -21.55 -16.60 12.68
C GLY A 111 -20.32 -15.79 12.30
N ALA A 112 -19.44 -16.41 11.53
CA ALA A 112 -18.29 -15.74 10.96
C ALA A 112 -18.69 -15.07 9.63
N VAL A 113 -18.17 -13.87 9.39
CA VAL A 113 -18.20 -13.20 8.10
C VAL A 113 -16.98 -13.67 7.29
N PRO A 114 -17.08 -13.76 5.95
CA PRO A 114 -15.92 -13.99 5.10
C PRO A 114 -14.76 -13.04 5.41
N VAL A 115 -13.53 -13.53 5.27
CA VAL A 115 -12.34 -12.70 5.46
C VAL A 115 -12.28 -11.62 4.38
N ILE A 116 -12.06 -10.38 4.80
CA ILE A 116 -11.84 -9.24 3.92
C ILE A 116 -10.34 -8.96 3.85
N THR A 117 -9.81 -8.77 2.65
CA THR A 117 -8.43 -8.30 2.42
C THR A 117 -8.45 -7.03 1.61
N TYR A 118 -7.56 -6.08 1.90
CA TYR A 118 -7.50 -4.76 1.24
C TYR A 118 -6.09 -4.43 0.75
N THR A 119 -5.99 -3.47 -0.18
CA THR A 119 -4.73 -2.96 -0.76
C THR A 119 -4.82 -1.48 -1.04
#